data_AF-A0A373Q8X9-F1
#
_entry.id   AF-A0A373Q8X9-F1
#
_cell.length_a   1.000
_cell.length_b   1.000
_cell.length_c   1.000
_cell.angle_alpha   90.00
_cell.angle_beta   90.00
_cell.angle_gamma   90.00
#
_symmetry.space_group_name_H-M   'P 1'
#
loop_
_entity.id
_entity.type
_entity.pdbx_description
1 polymer ?
#
loop_
_entity_poly.entity_id
_entity_poly.type
_entity_poly.pdbx_seq_one_letter_code
_entity_poly.pdbx_strand_id
1 'polypeptide(L)'
;MGTFRRQRLYYISKKRISQITDDHSIAFRDFKEGIITFDEIRTSPNQNKLLSSISDIDDLNFDVSEVIDLKKGDAFVLCTDGFWEYVYEDDIEKSFAKTKSPKEWLEKMLESLHENEKENNDNYSAITVEV
;
A
#
# COMPACT_ATOMS: atom_id res chain seq x y z
N MET A 1 18.64 -3.79 -7.90
CA MET A 1 17.91 -2.77 -8.67
C MET A 1 16.52 -2.68 -8.06
N GLY A 2 16.32 -1.79 -7.08
CA GLY A 2 15.09 -1.74 -6.30
C GLY A 2 14.06 -0.85 -6.98
N THR A 3 12.94 -1.43 -7.40
CA THR A 3 11.80 -0.69 -7.94
C THR A 3 11.03 -0.07 -6.76
N PHE A 4 11.33 1.18 -6.41
CA PHE A 4 10.59 1.92 -5.37
C PHE A 4 9.12 2.23 -5.74
N ARG A 5 8.72 2.01 -7.00
CA ARG A 5 7.46 2.50 -7.57
C ARG A 5 6.23 1.59 -7.39
N ARG A 6 6.37 0.44 -6.73
CA ARG A 6 5.26 -0.47 -6.37
C ARG A 6 5.00 -0.57 -4.86
N GLN A 7 5.63 0.31 -4.08
CA GLN A 7 5.40 0.39 -2.64
C GLN A 7 4.20 1.29 -2.34
N ARG A 8 3.49 0.98 -1.25
CA ARG A 8 2.39 1.81 -0.74
C ARG A 8 2.63 2.19 0.70
N LEU A 9 2.35 3.46 1.02
CA LEU A 9 2.22 3.96 2.37
C LEU A 9 0.75 4.23 2.66
N TYR A 10 0.25 3.61 3.72
CA TYR A 10 -1.07 3.83 4.29
C TYR A 10 -0.91 4.69 5.54
N TYR A 11 -1.71 5.75 5.65
CA TYR A 11 -1.86 6.55 6.86
C TYR A 11 -3.21 6.28 7.49
N ILE A 12 -3.19 5.86 8.75
CA ILE A 12 -4.37 5.55 9.54
C ILE A 12 -4.54 6.68 10.56
N SER A 13 -5.71 7.31 10.56
CA SER A 13 -6.11 8.27 11.59
C SER A 13 -7.52 7.98 12.08
N LYS A 14 -7.74 8.15 13.39
CA LYS A 14 -9.03 7.83 14.03
C LYS A 14 -9.52 6.41 13.69
N LYS A 15 -8.58 5.45 13.60
CA LYS A 15 -8.80 4.03 13.27
C LYS A 15 -9.33 3.75 11.85
N ARG A 16 -9.19 4.69 10.93
CA ARG A 16 -9.56 4.53 9.52
C ARG A 16 -8.40 4.93 8.62
N ILE A 17 -8.31 4.33 7.45
CA ILE A 17 -7.35 4.77 6.42
C ILE A 17 -7.76 6.16 5.97
N SER A 18 -6.87 7.12 6.19
CA SER A 18 -7.06 8.51 5.80
C SER A 18 -6.39 8.82 4.47
N GLN A 19 -5.25 8.20 4.17
CA GLN A 19 -4.51 8.39 2.93
C GLN A 19 -3.79 7.11 2.50
N ILE A 20 -3.62 6.96 1.20
CA ILE A 20 -2.84 5.92 0.53
C ILE A 20 -1.99 6.63 -0.53
N THR A 21 -0.72 6.28 -0.64
CA THR A 21 0.12 6.80 -1.74
C THR A 21 -0.32 6.23 -3.09
N ASP A 22 -0.23 7.07 -4.10
CA ASP A 22 -0.48 6.71 -5.50
C ASP A 22 0.60 5.72 -5.98
N ASP A 23 0.21 4.60 -6.60
CA ASP A 23 1.17 3.74 -7.29
C ASP A 23 1.40 4.25 -8.72
N HIS A 24 2.65 4.39 -9.16
CA HIS A 24 2.98 4.92 -10.50
C HIS A 24 2.83 3.84 -11.60
N SER A 25 1.77 3.04 -11.53
CA SER A 25 1.42 2.03 -12.53
C SER A 25 0.49 2.60 -13.60
N ILE A 26 0.46 1.95 -14.76
CA ILE A 26 -0.52 2.23 -15.81
C ILE A 26 -1.95 1.98 -15.27
N ALA A 27 -2.15 0.94 -14.46
CA ALA A 27 -3.45 0.64 -13.88
C ALA A 27 -3.95 1.79 -12.97
N PHE A 28 -3.06 2.40 -12.19
CA PHE A 28 -3.41 3.52 -11.35
C PHE A 28 -3.75 4.79 -12.15
N ARG A 29 -3.04 5.04 -13.26
CA ARG A 29 -3.44 6.09 -14.22
C ARG A 29 -4.83 5.81 -14.79
N ASP A 30 -5.09 4.57 -15.23
CA ASP A 30 -6.38 4.18 -15.77
C ASP A 30 -7.51 4.40 -14.73
N PHE A 31 -7.22 4.16 -13.44
CA PHE A 31 -8.12 4.53 -12.33
C PHE A 31 -8.34 6.05 -12.23
N LYS A 32 -7.27 6.86 -12.24
CA LYS A 32 -7.38 8.34 -12.19
C LYS A 32 -8.14 8.92 -13.39
N GLU A 33 -8.05 8.27 -14.55
CA GLU A 33 -8.80 8.62 -15.76
C GLU A 33 -10.25 8.10 -15.76
N GLY A 34 -10.65 7.32 -14.74
CA GLY A 34 -12.00 6.76 -14.60
C GLY A 34 -12.29 5.58 -15.52
N ILE A 35 -11.26 4.95 -16.08
CA ILE A 35 -11.36 3.77 -16.96
C ILE A 35 -11.65 2.51 -16.13
N ILE A 36 -11.04 2.41 -14.95
CA ILE A 36 -11.25 1.33 -13.99
C ILE A 36 -11.56 1.89 -12.61
N THR A 37 -12.19 1.08 -11.76
CA THR A 37 -12.39 1.35 -10.34
C THR A 37 -11.11 1.08 -9.54
N PHE A 38 -11.06 1.56 -8.28
CA PHE A 38 -9.90 1.34 -7.41
C PHE A 38 -9.65 -0.15 -7.13
N ASP A 39 -10.72 -0.93 -6.97
CA ASP A 39 -10.62 -2.38 -6.72
C ASP A 39 -10.07 -3.13 -7.94
N GLU A 40 -10.36 -2.65 -9.15
CA GLU A 40 -9.89 -3.24 -10.40
C GLU A 40 -8.39 -3.01 -10.65
N ILE A 41 -7.72 -2.12 -9.89
CA ILE A 41 -6.26 -1.93 -9.99
C ILE A 41 -5.53 -3.25 -9.70
N ARG A 42 -5.98 -4.00 -8.68
CA ARG A 42 -5.37 -5.26 -8.21
C ARG A 42 -5.48 -6.43 -9.18
N THR A 43 -6.39 -6.34 -10.15
CA THR A 43 -6.62 -7.40 -11.15
C THR A 43 -6.33 -6.91 -12.57
N SER A 44 -5.84 -5.67 -12.71
CA SER A 44 -5.57 -5.07 -14.00
C SER A 44 -4.43 -5.80 -14.71
N PRO A 45 -4.56 -6.11 -16.01
CA PRO A 45 -3.45 -6.65 -16.80
C PRO A 45 -2.27 -5.67 -16.90
N ASN A 46 -2.49 -4.40 -16.55
CA ASN A 46 -1.48 -3.35 -16.56
C ASN A 46 -0.93 -3.01 -15.17
N GLN A 47 -1.34 -3.73 -14.12
CA GLN A 47 -0.91 -3.48 -12.73
C GLN A 47 0.60 -3.42 -12.57
N ASN A 48 1.33 -4.32 -13.25
CA ASN A 48 2.78 -4.40 -13.17
C ASN A 48 3.52 -3.49 -14.18
N LYS A 49 2.80 -2.72 -15.00
CA LYS A 49 3.43 -1.83 -15.99
C LYS A 49 3.65 -0.46 -15.39
N LEU A 50 4.90 -0.07 -15.22
CA LEU A 50 5.30 1.21 -14.64
C LEU A 50 5.28 2.32 -15.68
N LEU A 51 4.84 3.51 -15.26
CA LEU A 51 4.87 4.72 -16.09
C LEU A 51 6.27 5.36 -16.17
N SER A 52 7.18 4.97 -15.28
CA SER A 52 8.54 5.51 -15.24
C SER A 52 9.51 4.49 -14.65
N SER A 53 10.72 4.43 -15.20
CA SER A 53 11.82 3.61 -14.69
C SER A 53 12.86 4.52 -14.01
N ILE A 54 13.67 3.98 -13.10
CA ILE A 54 14.66 4.74 -12.32
C ILE A 54 15.90 5.15 -13.14
N SER A 55 15.83 4.98 -14.46
CA SER A 55 16.92 5.20 -15.43
C SER A 55 17.27 6.68 -15.62
N ASP A 56 16.36 7.58 -15.25
CA ASP A 56 16.48 9.02 -15.43
C ASP A 56 16.59 9.69 -14.05
N ILE A 57 17.78 9.60 -13.45
CA ILE A 57 18.08 10.17 -12.12
C ILE A 57 17.88 11.70 -12.08
N ASP A 58 18.01 12.37 -13.23
CA ASP A 58 17.86 13.82 -13.36
C ASP A 58 16.38 14.30 -13.37
N ASP A 59 15.40 13.39 -13.56
CA ASP A 59 13.95 13.69 -13.64
C ASP A 59 13.13 12.90 -12.59
N LEU A 60 13.72 12.61 -11.43
CA LEU A 60 13.02 11.98 -10.30
C LEU A 60 11.98 12.93 -9.69
N ASN A 61 10.76 12.88 -10.23
CA ASN A 61 9.58 13.44 -9.58
C ASN A 61 9.21 12.58 -8.37
N PHE A 62 9.37 13.13 -7.17
CA PHE A 62 8.92 12.53 -5.92
C PHE A 62 7.55 13.07 -5.56
N ASP A 63 6.63 12.18 -5.21
CA ASP A 63 5.38 12.59 -4.57
C ASP A 63 5.64 12.88 -3.09
N VAL A 64 5.45 14.14 -2.70
CA VAL A 64 5.57 14.60 -1.33
C VAL A 64 4.18 14.91 -0.81
N SER A 65 3.78 14.25 0.28
CA SER A 65 2.50 14.57 0.93
C SER A 65 2.55 15.97 1.55
N GLU A 66 1.38 16.53 1.84
CA GLU A 66 1.31 17.67 2.75
C GLU A 66 1.89 17.29 4.13
N VAL A 67 2.27 18.31 4.91
CA VAL A 67 2.73 18.11 6.29
C VAL A 67 1.55 17.65 7.14
N ILE A 68 1.71 16.52 7.84
CA ILE A 68 0.67 15.92 8.68
C ILE A 68 1.06 16.07 10.15
N ASP A 69 0.20 16.72 10.93
CA ASP A 69 0.34 16.78 12.39
C ASP A 69 -0.13 15.46 13.03
N LEU A 70 0.83 14.64 13.46
CA LEU A 70 0.57 13.33 14.05
C LEU A 70 -0.06 13.43 15.44
N LYS A 71 -1.07 12.58 15.67
CA LYS A 71 -1.74 12.45 16.97
C LYS A 71 -1.57 11.05 17.53
N LYS A 72 -1.66 10.93 18.85
CA LYS A 72 -1.64 9.62 19.51
C LYS A 72 -2.73 8.71 18.93
N GLY A 73 -2.35 7.49 18.57
CA GLY A 73 -3.23 6.50 17.93
C GLY A 73 -3.37 6.66 16.41
N ASP A 74 -2.62 7.58 15.80
CA ASP A 74 -2.34 7.54 14.37
C ASP A 74 -1.31 6.44 14.08
N ALA A 75 -1.37 5.86 12.89
CA ALA A 75 -0.51 4.76 12.50
C ALA A 75 -0.18 4.75 11.01
N PHE A 76 0.85 4.01 10.64
CA PHE A 76 1.33 3.88 9.28
C PHE A 76 1.60 2.42 8.93
N VAL A 77 1.32 2.06 7.67
CA VAL A 77 1.81 0.82 7.05
C VAL A 77 2.57 1.17 5.79
N LEU A 78 3.85 0.78 5.72
CA LEU A 78 4.62 0.82 4.48
C LEU A 78 4.81 -0.62 3.99
N CYS A 79 4.46 -0.89 2.74
CA CYS A 79 4.55 -2.26 2.21
C CYS A 79 4.85 -2.32 0.71
N THR A 80 5.30 -3.48 0.25
CA THR A 80 5.49 -3.81 -1.18
C THR A 80 4.21 -4.38 -1.80
N ASP A 81 4.17 -4.44 -3.12
CA ASP A 81 3.16 -5.11 -3.96
C ASP A 81 2.74 -6.51 -3.48
N GLY A 82 3.69 -7.41 -3.24
CA GLY A 82 3.37 -8.76 -2.75
C GLY A 82 2.59 -8.77 -1.43
N PHE A 83 2.52 -7.64 -0.72
CA PHE A 83 1.68 -7.46 0.46
C PHE A 83 0.32 -6.84 0.14
N TRP A 84 0.28 -5.61 -0.41
CA TRP A 84 -0.98 -4.86 -0.55
C TRP A 84 -1.92 -5.41 -1.63
N GLU A 85 -1.41 -6.26 -2.52
CA GLU A 85 -2.22 -6.98 -3.50
C GLU A 85 -3.17 -7.99 -2.83
N TYR A 86 -2.78 -8.52 -1.68
CA TYR A 86 -3.52 -9.59 -0.96
C TYR A 86 -4.02 -9.16 0.42
N VAL A 87 -3.53 -8.03 0.95
CA VAL A 87 -4.06 -7.39 2.16
C VAL A 87 -4.89 -6.18 1.76
N TYR A 88 -6.21 -6.28 1.93
CA TYR A 88 -7.13 -5.23 1.54
C TYR A 88 -7.22 -4.13 2.61
N GLU A 89 -7.69 -2.95 2.22
CA GLU A 89 -7.89 -1.81 3.11
C GLU A 89 -8.74 -2.18 4.34
N ASP A 90 -9.76 -3.00 4.14
CA ASP A 90 -10.63 -3.50 5.21
C ASP A 90 -9.89 -4.45 6.17
N ASP A 91 -8.94 -5.27 5.68
CA ASP A 91 -8.08 -6.10 6.53
C ASP A 91 -7.18 -5.21 7.41
N ILE A 92 -6.60 -4.16 6.82
CA ILE A 92 -5.76 -3.17 7.52
C ILE A 92 -6.56 -2.51 8.65
N GLU A 93 -7.76 -1.99 8.36
CA GLU A 93 -8.62 -1.32 9.34
C GLU A 93 -9.13 -2.29 10.43
N LYS A 94 -9.62 -3.47 10.04
CA LYS A 94 -10.14 -4.48 10.98
C LYS A 94 -9.06 -5.02 11.91
N SER A 95 -7.87 -5.28 11.38
CA SER A 95 -6.74 -5.77 12.19
C SER A 95 -6.24 -4.69 13.15
N PHE A 96 -6.17 -3.42 12.72
CA PHE A 96 -5.82 -2.30 13.58
C PHE A 96 -6.82 -2.14 14.74
N ALA A 97 -8.12 -2.28 14.47
CA ALA A 97 -9.15 -2.18 15.50
C ALA A 97 -9.11 -3.32 16.55
N LYS A 98 -8.48 -4.45 16.23
CA LYS A 98 -8.47 -5.68 17.06
C LYS A 98 -7.16 -5.92 17.81
N THR A 99 -6.13 -5.11 17.56
CA THR A 99 -4.78 -5.33 18.07
C THR A 99 -4.36 -4.22 19.02
N LYS A 100 -3.31 -4.47 19.81
CA LYS A 100 -2.82 -3.52 20.83
C LYS A 100 -1.40 -3.06 20.60
N SER A 101 -0.74 -3.58 19.55
CA SER A 101 0.61 -3.18 19.18
C SER A 101 0.81 -3.27 17.67
N PRO A 102 1.75 -2.49 17.10
CA PRO A 102 2.10 -2.57 15.69
C PRO A 102 2.52 -3.97 15.23
N LYS A 103 3.19 -4.73 16.12
CA LYS A 103 3.61 -6.09 15.83
C LYS A 103 2.41 -7.04 15.69
N GLU A 104 1.49 -7.02 16.66
CA GLU A 104 0.26 -7.83 16.58
C GLU A 104 -0.58 -7.44 15.36
N TRP A 105 -0.62 -6.15 15.03
CA TRP A 105 -1.30 -5.65 13.84
C TRP A 105 -0.70 -6.24 12.56
N LEU A 106 0.63 -6.21 12.42
CA LEU A 106 1.32 -6.81 11.28
C LEU A 106 1.10 -8.31 11.21
N GLU A 107 1.18 -9.03 12.34
CA GLU A 107 0.90 -10.46 12.41
C GLU A 107 -0.53 -10.79 11.96
N LYS A 108 -1.52 -9.97 12.32
CA LYS A 108 -2.90 -10.15 11.86
C LYS A 108 -3.09 -9.87 10.38
N MET A 109 -2.40 -8.89 9.82
CA MET A 109 -2.43 -8.67 8.36
C MET A 109 -1.73 -9.79 7.61
N LEU A 110 -0.70 -10.41 8.18
CA LEU A 110 -0.04 -11.60 7.60
C LEU A 110 -0.98 -12.81 7.55
N GLU A 111 -1.83 -13.01 8.55
CA GLU A 111 -2.89 -14.03 8.50
C GLU A 111 -3.82 -13.80 7.29
N SER A 112 -4.32 -12.57 7.10
CA SER A 112 -5.14 -12.21 5.93
C SER A 112 -4.40 -12.43 4.60
N LEU A 113 -3.09 -12.11 4.56
CA LEU A 113 -2.26 -12.35 3.37
C LEU A 113 -2.22 -13.84 3.03
N HIS A 114 -1.93 -14.72 3.99
CA HIS A 114 -1.85 -16.16 3.77
C HIS A 114 -3.20 -16.79 3.39
N GLU A 115 -4.31 -16.21 3.82
CA GLU A 115 -5.66 -16.64 3.40
C GLU A 115 -5.98 -16.24 1.95
N ASN A 116 -5.43 -15.12 1.49
CA ASN A 116 -5.76 -14.52 0.19
C ASN A 116 -4.74 -14.81 -0.93
N GLU A 117 -3.50 -15.17 -0.58
CA GLU A 117 -2.42 -15.35 -1.54
C GLU A 117 -2.63 -16.54 -2.47
N LYS A 118 -2.00 -16.48 -3.64
CA LYS A 118 -2.03 -17.55 -4.66
C LYS A 118 -0.64 -18.19 -4.77
N GLU A 119 -0.56 -19.38 -5.40
CA GLU A 119 0.69 -20.16 -5.53
C GLU A 119 1.90 -19.41 -6.13
N ASN A 120 1.71 -18.25 -6.75
CA ASN A 120 2.77 -17.42 -7.35
C ASN A 120 2.78 -15.98 -6.81
N ASN A 121 2.59 -15.79 -5.51
CA ASN A 121 2.74 -14.48 -4.87
C ASN A 121 4.18 -13.96 -5.02
N ASP A 122 4.35 -12.64 -5.20
CA ASP A 122 5.65 -11.97 -5.21
C ASP A 122 6.21 -11.92 -3.77
N ASN A 123 7.49 -11.57 -3.63
CA ASN A 123 8.07 -11.32 -2.32
C ASN A 123 7.38 -10.13 -1.66
N TYR A 124 7.04 -10.28 -0.37
CA TYR A 124 6.41 -9.23 0.39
C TYR A 124 7.30 -8.70 1.52
N SER A 125 7.17 -7.40 1.78
CA SER A 125 7.75 -6.74 2.94
C SER A 125 6.77 -5.69 3.43
N ALA A 126 6.61 -5.60 4.75
CA ALA A 126 5.73 -4.61 5.37
C ALA A 126 6.30 -4.16 6.72
N ILE A 127 6.06 -2.89 7.06
CA ILE A 127 6.44 -2.27 8.33
C ILE A 127 5.22 -1.52 8.86
N THR A 128 4.94 -1.68 10.14
CA THR A 128 3.89 -0.97 10.87
C THR A 128 4.50 -0.05 11.91
N VAL A 129 3.95 1.16 12.04
CA VAL A 129 4.34 2.15 13.05
C VAL A 129 3.08 2.75 13.66
N GLU A 130 3.07 2.99 14.98
CA GLU A 130 1.98 3.67 15.70
C GLU A 130 2.57 4.78 16.57
N VAL A 131 1.84 5.89 16.66
CA VAL A 131 2.21 7.13 17.39
C VAL A 131 1.66 7.15 18.81
#